data_AF-A0A924YA70-F1
#
_entry.id   AF-A0A924YA70-F1
#
_cell.length_a   1.000
_cell.length_b   1.000
_cell.length_c   1.000
_cell.angle_alpha   90.00
_cell.angle_beta   90.00
_cell.angle_gamma   90.00
#
_symmetry.space_group_name_H-M   'P 1'
#
loop_
_entity.id
_entity.type
_entity.pdbx_description
1 polymer ?
#
loop_
_entity_poly.entity_id
_entity_poly.type
_entity_poly.pdbx_seq_one_letter_code
_entity_poly.pdbx_strand_id
1 'polypeptide(L)'
;AVVLLWQWTVSLSLPWLERRLIYADTDYDQLEKIQQLSRRLLTRADLLQLQEATLSAVCDYLQVGTSFVVALTDLQPELIASVGPTRPNDRLLADEAEAIVGILETNLNPNGLPTSANPPVHKWNSYWIVPLRSTRTSDHNGDDSLIGFIGIQARSAEVNLTLDERQVFRSLVRRVAQTLDDLALQDEIYASLEGLLPQLRYTRSRTSEVEYRAGRQPALPDPEGTSGNNAFALPDPLLDREQFVEQVKAALRHYWGGPGLTKSRLLDLNVVRAALPENDNNPAKALRSVLLRAIQKQRPEGERRMTSPEWTIYNILEMRFIDKRSVRDSVRAIAVSEPDLYRKQRVAIDAVADALFDMEQTQELPPPSNGQNAPDAAHDEE
;
A
#
# COMPACT_ATOMS: atom_id res chain seq x y z
N ALA A 1 56.05 32.76 0.82
CA ALA A 1 56.43 31.42 0.33
C ALA A 1 55.82 30.30 1.18
N VAL A 2 56.03 30.29 2.50
CA VAL A 2 55.58 29.20 3.41
C VAL A 2 54.05 29.01 3.43
N VAL A 3 53.26 30.09 3.44
CA VAL A 3 51.79 30.01 3.47
C VAL A 3 51.20 29.42 2.18
N LEU A 4 51.77 29.76 1.02
CA LEU A 4 51.36 29.20 -0.27
C LEU A 4 51.69 27.71 -0.37
N LEU A 5 52.83 27.30 0.19
CA LEU A 5 53.25 25.90 0.21
C LEU A 5 52.33 25.06 1.11
N TRP A 6 51.85 25.65 2.21
CA TRP A 6 50.91 25.01 3.12
C TRP A 6 49.50 24.89 2.50
N GLN A 7 49.00 25.95 1.85
CA GLN A 7 47.73 25.89 1.11
C GLN A 7 47.75 24.85 -0.01
N TRP A 8 48.87 24.76 -0.74
CA TRP A 8 49.02 23.78 -1.80
C TRP A 8 49.05 22.35 -1.25
N THR A 9 49.75 22.13 -0.13
CA THR A 9 49.81 20.83 0.56
C THR A 9 48.43 20.40 1.06
N VAL A 10 47.64 21.30 1.63
CA VAL A 10 46.26 21.02 2.04
C VAL A 10 45.39 20.69 0.83
N SER A 11 45.50 21.45 -0.28
CA SER A 11 44.71 21.19 -1.49
C SER A 11 45.03 19.85 -2.17
N LEU A 12 46.28 19.38 -2.07
CA LEU A 12 46.70 18.11 -2.65
C LEU A 12 46.36 16.92 -1.73
N SER A 13 46.39 17.12 -0.42
CA SER A 13 46.14 16.06 0.57
C SER A 13 44.66 15.83 0.84
N LEU A 14 43.79 16.86 0.71
CA LEU A 14 42.34 16.74 0.88
C LEU A 14 41.71 15.63 0.02
N PRO A 15 41.90 15.58 -1.32
CA PRO A 15 41.24 14.58 -2.16
C PRO A 15 41.75 13.15 -1.90
N TRP A 16 42.98 13.00 -1.41
CA TRP A 16 43.52 11.68 -1.06
C TRP A 16 43.00 11.21 0.31
N LEU A 17 42.87 12.12 1.27
CA LEU A 17 42.26 11.86 2.57
C LEU A 17 40.76 11.59 2.46
N GLU A 18 40.01 12.37 1.69
CA GLU A 18 38.58 12.12 1.42
C GLU A 18 38.38 10.74 0.82
N ARG A 19 39.20 10.35 -0.16
CA ARG A 19 39.09 9.06 -0.83
C ARG A 19 39.51 7.87 0.04
N ARG A 20 40.36 8.08 1.05
CA ARG A 20 40.81 7.02 1.96
C ARG A 20 39.99 6.93 3.24
N LEU A 21 39.36 8.03 3.67
CA LEU A 21 38.64 8.12 4.94
C LEU A 21 37.11 8.05 4.76
N ILE A 22 36.57 8.45 3.60
CA ILE A 22 35.12 8.44 3.31
C ILE A 22 34.71 7.21 2.46
N TYR A 23 35.64 6.63 1.69
CA TYR A 23 35.38 5.52 0.76
C TYR A 23 35.93 4.15 1.21
N ALA A 24 36.20 3.98 2.52
CA ALA A 24 36.77 2.75 3.04
C ALA A 24 35.75 1.68 3.45
N ASP A 25 34.44 1.96 3.44
CA ASP A 25 33.45 0.99 3.92
C ASP A 25 32.25 0.84 2.95
N THR A 26 32.28 -0.26 2.21
CA THR A 26 31.25 -1.33 2.07
C THR A 26 29.75 -1.00 1.84
N ASP A 27 29.28 0.25 1.94
CA ASP A 27 27.84 0.56 1.94
C ASP A 27 27.23 0.90 0.56
N TYR A 28 28.01 1.44 -0.38
CA TYR A 28 27.49 1.75 -1.72
C TYR A 28 27.12 0.51 -2.54
N ASP A 29 27.92 -0.55 -2.38
CA ASP A 29 27.76 -1.80 -3.12
C ASP A 29 26.49 -2.56 -2.68
N GLN A 30 26.09 -2.43 -1.42
CA GLN A 30 24.83 -2.98 -0.92
C GLN A 30 23.62 -2.13 -1.35
N LEU A 31 23.74 -0.80 -1.35
CA LEU A 31 22.67 0.08 -1.79
C LEU A 31 22.37 -0.09 -3.28
N GLU A 32 23.39 -0.29 -4.11
CA GLU A 32 23.23 -0.58 -5.54
C GLU A 32 22.56 -1.94 -5.75
N LYS A 33 22.94 -2.98 -4.99
CA LYS A 33 22.29 -4.30 -5.04
C LYS A 33 20.82 -4.24 -4.64
N ILE A 34 20.46 -3.48 -3.61
CA ILE A 34 19.07 -3.27 -3.19
C ILE A 34 18.28 -2.47 -4.24
N GLN A 35 18.86 -1.44 -4.84
CA GLN A 35 18.21 -0.65 -5.89
C GLN A 35 18.09 -1.41 -7.22
N GLN A 36 19.02 -2.30 -7.53
CA GLN A 36 18.93 -3.21 -8.69
C GLN A 36 17.88 -4.29 -8.44
N LEU A 37 17.77 -4.81 -7.21
CA LEU A 37 16.72 -5.75 -6.81
C LEU A 37 15.33 -5.10 -6.94
N SER A 38 15.14 -3.89 -6.41
CA SER A 38 13.88 -3.13 -6.56
C SER A 38 13.49 -2.86 -8.01
N ARG A 39 14.47 -2.71 -8.92
CA ARG A 39 14.22 -2.48 -10.36
C ARG A 39 13.95 -3.75 -11.15
N ARG A 40 14.24 -4.93 -10.58
CA ARG A 40 14.06 -6.24 -11.20
C ARG A 40 12.93 -7.07 -10.56
N LEU A 41 12.48 -6.72 -9.37
CA LEU A 41 11.33 -7.34 -8.74
C LEU A 41 10.05 -6.90 -9.47
N LEU A 42 9.45 -7.83 -10.19
CA LEU A 42 8.06 -7.71 -10.65
C LEU A 42 7.17 -7.47 -9.44
N THR A 43 6.21 -6.55 -9.54
CA THR A 43 5.25 -6.37 -8.45
C THR A 43 4.33 -7.58 -8.37
N ARG A 44 3.67 -7.78 -7.21
CA ARG A 44 2.64 -8.83 -7.06
C ARG A 44 1.58 -8.75 -8.16
N ALA A 45 1.18 -7.54 -8.56
CA ALA A 45 0.23 -7.33 -9.65
C ALA A 45 0.78 -7.81 -11.00
N ASP A 46 2.07 -7.57 -11.29
CA ASP A 46 2.70 -8.03 -12.54
C ASP A 46 2.83 -9.55 -12.57
N LEU A 47 3.12 -10.20 -11.44
CA LEU A 47 3.17 -11.67 -11.33
C LEU A 47 1.79 -12.31 -11.55
N LEU A 48 0.73 -11.70 -11.01
CA LEU A 48 -0.66 -12.14 -11.27
C LEU A 48 -1.03 -11.98 -12.74
N GLN A 49 -0.65 -10.85 -13.36
CA GLN A 49 -0.89 -10.63 -14.79
C GLN A 49 -0.10 -11.63 -15.66
N LEU A 50 1.13 -11.96 -15.27
CA LEU A 50 1.95 -13.00 -15.92
C LEU A 50 1.31 -14.39 -15.79
N GLN A 51 0.74 -14.70 -14.62
CA GLN A 51 -0.04 -15.91 -14.37
C GLN A 51 -1.25 -16.01 -15.31
N GLU A 52 -2.07 -14.96 -15.40
CA GLU A 52 -3.23 -14.92 -16.30
C GLU A 52 -2.85 -15.04 -17.77
N ALA A 53 -1.76 -14.38 -18.20
CA ALA A 53 -1.24 -14.51 -19.56
C ALA A 53 -0.77 -15.93 -19.86
N THR A 54 -0.13 -16.58 -18.90
CA THR A 54 0.33 -17.97 -19.05
C THR A 54 -0.84 -18.95 -19.07
N LEU A 55 -1.87 -18.74 -18.24
CA LEU A 55 -3.10 -19.53 -18.25
C LEU A 55 -3.89 -19.37 -19.55
N SER A 56 -3.92 -18.14 -20.10
CA SER A 56 -4.51 -17.89 -21.41
C SER A 56 -3.78 -18.68 -22.50
N ALA A 57 -2.45 -18.70 -22.48
CA ALA A 57 -1.66 -19.52 -23.40
C ALA A 57 -1.90 -21.04 -23.22
N VAL A 58 -2.13 -21.51 -21.98
CA VAL A 58 -2.55 -22.90 -21.71
C VAL A 58 -3.91 -23.20 -22.34
N CYS A 59 -4.89 -22.31 -22.16
CA CYS A 59 -6.22 -22.43 -22.76
C CYS A 59 -6.16 -22.47 -24.29
N ASP A 60 -5.43 -21.55 -24.91
CA ASP A 60 -5.27 -21.45 -26.36
C ASP A 60 -4.60 -22.70 -26.94
N TYR A 61 -3.54 -23.18 -26.28
CA TYR A 61 -2.76 -24.31 -26.78
C TYR A 61 -3.47 -25.66 -26.59
N LEU A 62 -4.18 -25.86 -25.48
CA LEU A 62 -4.95 -27.08 -25.21
C LEU A 62 -6.37 -27.05 -25.79
N GLN A 63 -6.79 -25.90 -26.35
CA GLN A 63 -8.13 -25.63 -26.86
C GLN A 63 -9.23 -25.87 -25.83
N VAL A 64 -9.02 -25.37 -24.61
CA VAL A 64 -9.93 -25.51 -23.48
C VAL A 64 -10.47 -24.15 -23.04
N GLY A 65 -11.71 -24.12 -22.56
CA GLY A 65 -12.39 -22.87 -22.21
C GLY A 65 -12.01 -22.30 -20.84
N THR A 66 -11.42 -23.10 -19.96
CA THR A 66 -11.11 -22.66 -18.58
C THR A 66 -9.81 -23.28 -18.06
N SER A 67 -8.97 -22.45 -17.45
CA SER A 67 -7.82 -22.86 -16.64
C SER A 67 -7.65 -21.95 -15.43
N PHE A 68 -7.19 -22.50 -14.32
CA PHE A 68 -7.02 -21.77 -13.08
C PHE A 68 -5.82 -22.30 -12.30
N VAL A 69 -5.28 -21.46 -11.41
CA VAL A 69 -4.18 -21.82 -10.52
C VAL A 69 -4.56 -21.56 -9.09
N VAL A 70 -4.24 -22.55 -8.25
CA VAL A 70 -4.51 -22.56 -6.82
C VAL A 70 -3.17 -22.67 -6.09
N ALA A 71 -2.93 -21.77 -5.13
CA ALA A 71 -1.87 -21.88 -4.14
C ALA A 71 -2.34 -22.75 -2.98
N LEU A 72 -1.42 -23.48 -2.36
CA LEU A 72 -1.67 -24.20 -1.11
C LEU A 72 -0.88 -23.49 -0.01
N THR A 73 -1.58 -22.75 0.84
CA THR A 73 -1.00 -22.08 2.01
C THR A 73 -1.59 -22.74 3.25
N ASP A 74 -0.76 -23.31 4.12
CA ASP A 74 -1.18 -24.07 5.32
C ASP A 74 -2.25 -25.16 5.02
N LEU A 75 -2.07 -25.89 3.91
CA LEU A 75 -3.00 -26.90 3.37
C LEU A 75 -4.37 -26.35 2.95
N GLN A 76 -4.58 -25.03 2.95
CA GLN A 76 -5.79 -24.40 2.43
C GLN A 76 -5.57 -23.98 0.96
N PRO A 77 -6.43 -24.44 0.04
CA PRO A 77 -6.36 -24.04 -1.36
C PRO A 77 -6.93 -22.63 -1.57
N GLU A 78 -6.09 -21.71 -2.02
CA GLU A 78 -6.46 -20.34 -2.38
C GLU A 78 -6.37 -20.14 -3.90
N LEU A 79 -7.45 -19.65 -4.52
CA LEU A 79 -7.49 -19.35 -5.95
C LEU A 79 -6.69 -18.07 -6.25
N ILE A 80 -5.57 -18.20 -6.96
CA ILE A 80 -4.68 -17.07 -7.29
C ILE A 80 -5.07 -16.39 -8.60
N ALA A 81 -5.32 -17.19 -9.64
CA ALA A 81 -5.63 -16.69 -10.97
C ALA A 81 -6.58 -17.65 -11.69
N SER A 82 -7.46 -17.10 -12.54
CA SER A 82 -8.40 -17.90 -13.34
C SER A 82 -8.72 -17.25 -14.67
N VAL A 83 -8.74 -18.06 -15.72
CA VAL A 83 -9.09 -17.69 -17.09
C VAL A 83 -10.27 -18.56 -17.52
N GLY A 84 -11.33 -17.93 -18.03
CA GLY A 84 -12.53 -18.62 -18.51
C GLY A 84 -13.76 -18.46 -17.61
N PRO A 85 -14.95 -18.89 -18.10
CA PRO A 85 -16.23 -18.69 -17.43
C PRO A 85 -16.51 -19.72 -16.32
N THR A 86 -15.87 -20.89 -16.36
CA THR A 86 -16.16 -22.02 -15.46
C THR A 86 -15.18 -22.03 -14.30
N ARG A 87 -15.32 -21.09 -13.37
CA ARG A 87 -14.42 -21.01 -12.20
C ARG A 87 -14.87 -21.98 -11.12
N PRO A 88 -13.96 -22.77 -10.50
CA PRO A 88 -14.30 -23.49 -9.28
C PRO A 88 -14.69 -22.46 -8.21
N ASN A 89 -15.75 -22.75 -7.46
CA ASN A 89 -16.20 -21.88 -6.37
C ASN A 89 -15.23 -22.03 -5.19
N ASP A 90 -14.82 -20.95 -4.54
CA ASP A 90 -13.85 -20.99 -3.42
C ASP A 90 -14.31 -21.93 -2.30
N ARG A 91 -15.62 -22.05 -2.10
CA ARG A 91 -16.23 -23.01 -1.16
C ARG A 91 -15.97 -24.48 -1.52
N LEU A 92 -16.07 -24.83 -2.81
CA LEU A 92 -15.80 -26.20 -3.26
C LEU A 92 -14.32 -26.57 -3.12
N LEU A 93 -13.43 -25.60 -3.32
CA LEU A 93 -11.99 -25.78 -3.10
C LEU A 93 -11.69 -26.02 -1.62
N ALA A 94 -12.28 -25.23 -0.73
CA ALA A 94 -12.11 -25.39 0.72
C ALA A 94 -12.71 -26.70 1.25
N ASP A 95 -13.91 -27.09 0.78
CA ASP A 95 -14.60 -28.29 1.23
C ASP A 95 -13.89 -29.59 0.78
N GLU A 96 -13.25 -29.59 -0.40
CA GLU A 96 -12.53 -30.76 -0.96
C GLU A 96 -11.00 -30.67 -0.81
N ALA A 97 -10.49 -29.73 0.00
CA ALA A 97 -9.06 -29.46 0.16
C ALA A 97 -8.24 -30.72 0.48
N GLU A 98 -8.64 -31.49 1.50
CA GLU A 98 -7.94 -32.71 1.92
C GLU A 98 -7.94 -33.79 0.83
N ALA A 99 -9.03 -33.92 0.08
CA ALA A 99 -9.14 -34.88 -1.01
C ALA A 99 -8.23 -34.50 -2.19
N ILE A 100 -8.15 -33.21 -2.52
CA ILE A 100 -7.29 -32.69 -3.58
C ILE A 100 -5.82 -32.89 -3.21
N VAL A 101 -5.41 -32.51 -1.99
CA VAL A 101 -4.04 -32.68 -1.51
C VAL A 101 -3.65 -34.16 -1.52
N GLY A 102 -4.52 -35.04 -1.02
CA GLY A 102 -4.30 -36.48 -1.07
C GLY A 102 -4.05 -36.99 -2.50
N ILE A 103 -4.86 -36.58 -3.48
CA ILE A 103 -4.69 -36.96 -4.89
C ILE A 103 -3.34 -36.46 -5.46
N LEU A 104 -2.93 -35.24 -5.12
CA LEU A 104 -1.69 -34.62 -5.61
C LEU A 104 -0.43 -35.24 -4.98
N GLU A 105 -0.54 -35.79 -3.78
CA GLU A 105 0.54 -36.49 -3.07
C GLU A 105 0.66 -37.97 -3.44
N THR A 106 -0.40 -38.60 -3.96
CA THR A 106 -0.50 -40.05 -4.22
C THR A 106 0.57 -40.62 -5.19
N ASN A 107 1.29 -39.78 -5.95
CA ASN A 107 2.32 -40.19 -6.92
C ASN A 107 3.78 -39.98 -6.45
N LEU A 108 4.02 -39.77 -5.17
CA LEU A 108 5.38 -39.84 -4.61
C LEU A 108 5.80 -41.30 -4.51
N ASN A 109 6.66 -41.76 -5.44
CA ASN A 109 7.38 -43.02 -5.25
C ASN A 109 8.13 -42.97 -3.90
N PRO A 110 8.27 -44.10 -3.19
CA PRO A 110 8.97 -44.17 -1.89
C PRO A 110 10.47 -43.81 -1.93
N ASN A 111 11.01 -43.45 -3.10
CA ASN A 111 12.41 -43.08 -3.33
C ASN A 111 12.60 -41.62 -3.79
N GLY A 112 11.59 -40.74 -3.72
CA GLY A 112 11.76 -39.29 -3.97
C GLY A 112 12.29 -38.93 -5.36
N LEU A 113 12.00 -39.75 -6.37
CA LEU A 113 12.40 -39.50 -7.76
C LEU A 113 11.15 -39.39 -8.63
N PRO A 114 11.01 -38.33 -9.45
CA PRO A 114 9.89 -38.17 -10.35
C PRO A 114 9.84 -39.36 -11.31
N THR A 115 8.79 -40.17 -11.22
CA THR A 115 8.64 -41.44 -11.95
C THR A 115 8.49 -41.24 -13.46
N SER A 116 8.31 -40.00 -13.92
CA SER A 116 8.42 -39.67 -15.33
C SER A 116 8.88 -38.23 -15.49
N ALA A 117 9.54 -37.93 -16.62
CA ALA A 117 9.92 -36.57 -17.01
C ALA A 117 8.70 -35.65 -17.24
N ASN A 118 7.47 -36.15 -17.09
CA ASN A 118 6.22 -35.46 -17.32
C ASN A 118 5.47 -35.26 -15.99
N PRO A 119 4.84 -34.10 -15.79
CA PRO A 119 4.06 -33.86 -14.59
C PRO A 119 2.85 -34.81 -14.55
N PRO A 120 2.55 -35.45 -13.40
CA PRO A 120 1.41 -36.35 -13.29
C PRO A 120 0.12 -35.54 -13.43
N VAL A 121 -0.74 -35.94 -14.36
CA VAL A 121 -2.05 -35.32 -14.59
C VAL A 121 -3.10 -36.17 -13.91
N HIS A 122 -3.80 -35.58 -12.94
CA HIS A 122 -4.86 -36.25 -12.19
C HIS A 122 -6.22 -35.71 -12.61
N LYS A 123 -7.26 -36.52 -12.46
CA LYS A 123 -8.64 -36.11 -12.71
C LYS A 123 -9.30 -35.72 -11.39
N TRP A 124 -9.90 -34.55 -11.36
CA TRP A 124 -10.70 -34.06 -10.24
C TRP A 124 -11.98 -33.40 -10.78
N ASN A 125 -13.14 -34.01 -10.50
CA ASN A 125 -14.43 -33.59 -11.03
C ASN A 125 -14.41 -33.43 -12.57
N SER A 126 -14.74 -32.25 -13.07
CA SER A 126 -14.70 -31.87 -14.49
C SER A 126 -13.36 -31.26 -14.91
N TYR A 127 -12.33 -31.38 -14.09
CA TYR A 127 -11.02 -30.77 -14.29
C TYR A 127 -9.90 -31.81 -14.30
N TRP A 128 -8.84 -31.50 -15.02
CA TRP A 128 -7.53 -32.12 -14.90
C TRP A 128 -6.67 -31.22 -14.03
N ILE A 129 -6.14 -31.78 -12.95
CA ILE A 129 -5.27 -31.08 -12.01
C ILE A 129 -3.85 -31.60 -12.13
N VAL A 130 -2.90 -30.68 -12.02
CA VAL A 130 -1.47 -30.98 -12.09
C VAL A 130 -0.78 -30.31 -10.91
N PRO A 131 0.00 -31.04 -10.09
CA PRO A 131 0.69 -30.47 -8.96
C PRO A 131 1.76 -29.47 -9.43
N LEU A 132 1.83 -28.33 -8.76
CA LEU A 132 2.88 -27.34 -8.88
C LEU A 132 3.79 -27.51 -7.67
N ARG A 133 5.08 -27.76 -7.93
CA ARG A 133 6.07 -27.99 -6.89
C ARG A 133 7.15 -26.90 -6.95
N SER A 134 7.62 -26.46 -5.78
CA SER A 134 8.72 -25.52 -5.65
C SER A 134 10.04 -26.27 -5.71
N THR A 135 10.97 -25.76 -6.52
CA THR A 135 12.36 -26.22 -6.54
C THR A 135 13.22 -25.53 -5.48
N ARG A 136 12.68 -24.50 -4.80
CA ARG A 136 13.38 -23.71 -3.76
C ARG A 136 13.29 -24.39 -2.41
N THR A 137 12.10 -24.88 -2.07
CA THR A 137 11.82 -25.50 -0.78
C THR A 137 11.78 -27.00 -0.97
N SER A 138 12.88 -27.68 -0.67
CA SER A 138 12.88 -29.13 -0.54
C SER A 138 12.31 -29.51 0.81
N ASP A 139 11.34 -30.42 0.82
CA ASP A 139 10.80 -31.00 2.05
C ASP A 139 11.90 -31.78 2.81
N HIS A 140 11.67 -32.16 4.06
CA HIS A 140 12.60 -32.94 4.90
C HIS A 140 13.08 -34.25 4.25
N ASN A 141 12.35 -34.76 3.26
CA ASN A 141 12.71 -35.93 2.46
C ASN A 141 13.53 -35.63 1.18
N GLY A 142 13.89 -34.36 0.93
CA GLY A 142 14.65 -33.94 -0.26
C GLY A 142 13.81 -33.79 -1.53
N ASP A 143 12.48 -33.89 -1.43
CA ASP A 143 11.55 -33.73 -2.55
C ASP A 143 11.10 -32.26 -2.73
N ASP A 144 10.79 -31.88 -3.96
CA ASP A 144 10.20 -30.58 -4.28
C ASP A 144 8.85 -30.42 -3.55
N SER A 145 8.75 -29.40 -2.68
CA SER A 145 7.57 -29.13 -1.86
C SER A 145 6.35 -28.74 -2.74
N LEU A 146 5.17 -29.26 -2.40
CA LEU A 146 3.92 -28.93 -3.10
C LEU A 146 3.47 -27.51 -2.71
N ILE A 147 3.49 -26.59 -3.68
CA ILE A 147 3.08 -25.19 -3.49
C ILE A 147 1.67 -24.89 -3.98
N GLY A 148 1.09 -25.79 -4.77
CA GLY A 148 -0.21 -25.56 -5.38
C GLY A 148 -0.54 -26.54 -6.49
N PHE A 149 -1.55 -26.22 -7.27
CA PHE A 149 -1.90 -26.98 -8.47
C PHE A 149 -2.50 -26.08 -9.55
N ILE A 150 -2.35 -26.51 -10.80
CA ILE A 150 -3.06 -25.93 -11.94
C ILE A 150 -4.23 -26.85 -12.31
N GLY A 151 -5.41 -26.25 -12.47
CA GLY A 151 -6.62 -26.91 -12.94
C GLY A 151 -6.95 -26.52 -14.37
N ILE A 152 -7.40 -27.48 -15.16
CA ILE A 152 -7.73 -27.32 -16.58
C ILE A 152 -9.05 -28.02 -16.84
N GLN A 153 -9.97 -27.39 -17.55
CA GLN A 153 -11.23 -28.02 -17.89
C GLN A 153 -11.00 -29.29 -18.73
N ALA A 154 -11.55 -30.41 -18.28
CA ALA A 154 -11.40 -31.69 -18.95
C ALA A 154 -12.13 -31.68 -20.30
N ARG A 155 -11.39 -31.85 -21.40
CA ARG A 155 -11.97 -32.00 -22.76
C ARG A 155 -12.52 -33.40 -23.03
N SER A 156 -12.13 -34.39 -22.23
CA SER A 156 -12.52 -35.79 -22.35
C SER A 156 -12.54 -36.50 -21.00
N ALA A 157 -13.25 -37.62 -20.92
CA ALA A 157 -13.38 -38.42 -19.69
C ALA A 157 -12.05 -38.99 -19.19
N GLU A 158 -11.10 -39.19 -20.11
CA GLU A 158 -9.71 -39.61 -19.89
C GLU A 158 -8.72 -38.51 -20.31
N VAL A 159 -7.53 -38.49 -19.70
CA VAL A 159 -6.47 -37.54 -20.06
C VAL A 159 -5.94 -37.86 -21.45
N ASN A 160 -6.46 -37.13 -22.44
CA ASN A 160 -6.04 -37.25 -23.83
C ASN A 160 -5.13 -36.07 -24.16
N LEU A 161 -3.83 -36.21 -23.93
CA LEU A 161 -2.80 -35.26 -24.37
C LEU A 161 -1.87 -35.96 -25.36
N THR A 162 -1.66 -35.37 -26.53
CA THR A 162 -0.66 -35.83 -27.51
C THR A 162 0.76 -35.62 -26.97
N LEU A 163 1.76 -36.29 -27.54
CA LEU A 163 3.16 -36.16 -27.09
C LEU A 163 3.68 -34.73 -27.23
N ASP A 164 3.34 -34.06 -28.33
CA ASP A 164 3.71 -32.66 -28.59
C ASP A 164 2.97 -31.69 -27.64
N GLU A 165 1.68 -31.96 -27.37
CA GLU A 165 0.93 -31.18 -26.40
C GLU A 165 1.55 -31.30 -25.00
N ARG A 166 1.95 -32.51 -24.58
CA ARG A 166 2.58 -32.75 -23.27
C ARG A 166 3.89 -31.97 -23.11
N GLN A 167 4.72 -31.87 -24.16
CA GLN A 167 6.01 -31.21 -24.07
C GLN A 167 5.88 -29.70 -23.85
N VAL A 168 5.02 -29.04 -24.63
CA VAL A 168 4.74 -27.61 -24.48
C VAL A 168 3.99 -27.35 -23.18
N PHE A 169 2.98 -28.17 -22.87
CA PHE A 169 2.23 -28.07 -21.62
C PHE A 169 3.15 -28.17 -20.40
N ARG A 170 4.13 -29.08 -20.40
CA ARG A 170 5.14 -29.17 -19.34
C ARG A 170 5.91 -27.86 -19.16
N SER A 171 6.29 -27.19 -20.25
CA SER A 171 7.00 -25.90 -20.16
C SER A 171 6.11 -24.80 -19.56
N LEU A 172 4.81 -24.80 -19.88
CA LEU A 172 3.84 -23.86 -19.33
C LEU A 172 3.59 -24.14 -17.84
N VAL A 173 3.41 -25.40 -17.44
CA VAL A 173 3.25 -25.81 -16.04
C VAL A 173 4.46 -25.39 -15.21
N ARG A 174 5.69 -25.56 -15.72
CA ARG A 174 6.89 -25.07 -15.02
C ARG A 174 6.90 -23.55 -14.85
N ARG A 175 6.49 -22.81 -15.89
CA ARG A 175 6.41 -21.34 -15.81
C ARG A 175 5.37 -20.89 -14.78
N VAL A 176 4.23 -21.58 -14.72
CA VAL A 176 3.19 -21.36 -13.72
C VAL A 176 3.73 -21.66 -12.31
N ALA A 177 4.39 -22.80 -12.11
CA ALA A 177 4.99 -23.18 -10.83
C ALA A 177 6.04 -22.15 -10.37
N GLN A 178 6.94 -21.72 -11.27
CA GLN A 178 7.95 -20.72 -10.97
C GLN A 178 7.32 -19.36 -10.57
N THR A 179 6.29 -18.92 -11.31
CA THR A 179 5.59 -17.66 -11.00
C THR A 179 4.85 -17.75 -9.66
N LEU A 180 4.33 -18.92 -9.31
CA LEU A 180 3.66 -19.17 -8.04
C LEU A 180 4.66 -19.21 -6.86
N ASP A 181 5.83 -19.83 -7.06
CA ASP A 181 6.93 -19.85 -6.09
C ASP A 181 7.48 -18.43 -5.85
N ASP A 182 7.62 -17.63 -6.91
CA ASP A 182 8.01 -16.22 -6.83
C ASP A 182 6.97 -15.40 -6.03
N LEU A 183 5.67 -15.68 -6.21
CA LEU A 183 4.59 -15.03 -5.46
C LEU A 183 4.66 -15.40 -3.97
N ALA A 184 4.84 -16.68 -3.65
CA ALA A 184 4.96 -17.16 -2.28
C ALA A 184 6.21 -16.56 -1.58
N LEU A 185 7.32 -16.46 -2.30
CA LEU A 185 8.54 -15.80 -1.80
C LEU A 185 8.31 -14.31 -1.55
N GLN A 186 7.56 -13.61 -2.40
CA GLN A 186 7.19 -12.22 -2.12
C GLN A 186 6.36 -12.10 -0.86
N ASP A 187 5.35 -12.94 -0.68
CA ASP A 187 4.50 -12.94 0.50
C ASP A 187 5.31 -13.26 1.77
N GLU A 188 6.27 -14.19 1.71
CA GLU A 188 7.21 -14.51 2.80
C GLU A 188 8.12 -13.32 3.15
N ILE A 189 8.67 -12.64 2.14
CA ILE A 189 9.50 -11.44 2.33
C ILE A 189 8.66 -10.31 2.92
N TYR A 190 7.43 -10.09 2.43
CA TYR A 190 6.53 -9.08 2.97
C TYR A 190 6.15 -9.38 4.41
N ALA A 191 5.80 -10.62 4.74
CA ALA A 191 5.50 -11.05 6.11
C ALA A 191 6.72 -10.89 7.04
N SER A 192 7.92 -11.19 6.54
CA SER A 192 9.18 -11.00 7.28
C SER A 192 9.48 -9.52 7.52
N LEU A 193 9.23 -8.65 6.52
CA LEU A 193 9.36 -7.20 6.66
C LEU A 193 8.28 -6.64 7.60
N GLU A 194 7.04 -7.13 7.54
CA GLU A 194 5.94 -6.72 8.41
C GLU A 194 6.20 -7.14 9.88
N GLY A 195 6.82 -8.30 10.09
CA GLY A 195 7.31 -8.75 11.40
C GLY A 195 8.52 -7.96 11.93
N LEU A 196 9.36 -7.40 11.04
CA LEU A 196 10.50 -6.55 11.36
C LEU A 196 10.19 -5.04 11.31
N LEU A 197 8.92 -4.67 11.09
CA LEU A 197 8.46 -3.28 11.00
C LEU A 197 8.10 -2.59 12.33
N PRO A 198 8.65 -2.94 13.50
CA PRO A 198 9.06 -1.93 14.45
C PRO A 198 10.48 -1.46 14.06
N GLN A 199 10.58 -0.31 13.38
CA GLN A 199 11.74 0.64 13.33
C GLN A 199 12.43 0.98 11.98
N LEU A 200 12.11 0.42 10.81
CA LEU A 200 12.70 0.90 9.54
C LEU A 200 11.84 1.97 8.84
N ARG A 201 11.70 3.12 9.51
CA ARG A 201 11.25 4.38 8.90
C ARG A 201 12.39 5.39 8.79
N TYR A 202 13.54 4.99 8.25
CA TYR A 202 14.57 5.93 7.84
C TYR A 202 15.23 5.43 6.55
N THR A 203 15.61 6.36 5.68
CA THR A 203 16.34 6.16 4.41
C THR A 203 15.52 6.03 3.11
N ARG A 204 14.65 7.02 2.84
CA ARG A 204 14.28 7.37 1.44
C ARG A 204 14.44 8.88 1.13
N SER A 205 15.14 9.64 1.96
CA SER A 205 15.34 11.09 1.78
C SER A 205 16.56 11.50 0.94
N ARG A 206 17.42 10.57 0.49
CA ARG A 206 18.67 10.93 -0.24
C ARG A 206 18.63 10.80 -1.77
N THR A 207 17.51 10.42 -2.37
CA THR A 207 17.42 10.33 -3.85
C THR A 207 16.64 11.48 -4.48
N SER A 208 15.93 12.29 -3.69
CA SER A 208 15.24 13.51 -4.18
C SER A 208 16.14 14.76 -4.16
N GLU A 209 17.40 14.65 -3.75
CA GLU A 209 18.30 15.81 -3.59
C GLU A 209 19.28 16.04 -4.77
N VAL A 210 19.06 15.39 -5.93
CA VAL A 210 19.94 15.57 -7.11
C VAL A 210 19.27 16.28 -8.29
N GLU A 211 17.97 16.57 -8.26
CA GLU A 211 17.34 17.40 -9.30
C GLU A 211 16.81 18.73 -8.75
N TYR A 212 17.31 19.81 -9.35
CA TYR A 212 16.97 21.23 -9.12
C TYR A 212 17.68 21.96 -7.95
N ARG A 213 18.99 22.19 -8.12
CA ARG A 213 19.64 23.39 -7.56
C ARG A 213 19.62 24.54 -8.58
N ALA A 214 18.71 25.49 -8.39
CA ALA A 214 18.82 26.84 -8.94
C ALA A 214 18.69 27.85 -7.80
N GLY A 215 19.73 28.68 -7.62
CA GLY A 215 19.62 29.96 -6.91
C GLY A 215 19.93 29.98 -5.40
N ARG A 216 21.23 30.13 -5.05
CA ARG A 216 21.81 31.08 -4.08
C ARG A 216 20.89 31.63 -2.94
N GLN A 217 21.20 31.33 -1.67
CA GLN A 217 21.87 32.25 -0.70
C GLN A 217 22.15 31.56 0.66
N PRO A 218 23.20 31.96 1.41
CA PRO A 218 23.69 31.28 2.61
C PRO A 218 23.15 31.92 3.90
N ALA A 219 22.95 31.13 4.96
CA ALA A 219 22.79 31.63 6.32
C ALA A 219 23.51 30.73 7.33
N LEU A 220 24.09 31.38 8.33
CA LEU A 220 25.20 30.98 9.19
C LEU A 220 24.82 29.98 10.32
N PRO A 221 25.81 29.28 10.91
CA PRO A 221 25.66 28.37 12.05
C PRO A 221 25.78 29.12 13.38
N ASP A 222 25.10 28.66 14.44
CA ASP A 222 25.42 28.92 15.86
C ASP A 222 24.45 28.16 16.82
N PRO A 223 24.75 28.00 18.13
CA PRO A 223 25.42 26.80 18.64
C PRO A 223 24.70 26.15 19.85
N GLU A 224 25.38 25.16 20.41
CA GLU A 224 25.07 24.21 21.49
C GLU A 224 24.32 24.72 22.75
N GLY A 225 23.46 23.82 23.28
CA GLY A 225 23.44 23.51 24.71
C GLY A 225 22.14 23.81 25.48
N THR A 226 21.32 22.78 25.74
CA THR A 226 20.84 22.37 27.09
C THR A 226 19.96 21.11 26.98
N SER A 227 20.33 20.11 27.78
CA SER A 227 19.72 18.79 27.88
C SER A 227 18.51 18.78 28.83
N GLY A 228 17.46 18.04 28.47
CA GLY A 228 16.49 17.50 29.43
C GLY A 228 15.02 17.68 29.05
N ASN A 229 14.43 16.62 28.50
CA ASN A 229 13.01 16.19 28.52
C ASN A 229 12.35 16.03 27.14
N ASN A 230 12.27 14.77 26.68
CA ASN A 230 11.26 14.20 25.77
C ASN A 230 10.68 15.08 24.65
N ALA A 231 11.52 15.85 23.96
CA ALA A 231 11.17 16.40 22.66
C ALA A 231 11.52 15.36 21.59
N PHE A 232 10.48 14.85 20.96
CA PHE A 232 10.52 14.22 19.65
C PHE A 232 11.61 14.90 18.80
N ALA A 233 12.63 14.16 18.38
CA ALA A 233 13.66 14.66 17.49
C ALA A 233 12.97 15.07 16.18
N LEU A 234 12.75 16.38 16.06
CA LEU A 234 12.23 17.14 14.94
C LEU A 234 12.72 16.55 13.59
N PRO A 235 11.88 15.74 12.92
CA PRO A 235 12.04 15.38 11.52
C PRO A 235 11.63 16.59 10.68
N ASP A 236 12.11 16.68 9.45
CA ASP A 236 11.81 17.77 8.52
C ASP A 236 10.30 18.12 8.52
N PRO A 237 9.86 19.30 9.01
CA PRO A 237 8.45 19.61 9.23
C PRO A 237 7.62 19.63 7.95
N LEU A 238 8.28 19.71 6.77
CA LEU A 238 7.64 19.71 5.47
C LEU A 238 7.20 18.30 5.02
N LEU A 239 8.02 17.26 5.28
CA LEU A 239 7.75 15.88 4.85
C LEU A 239 6.72 15.17 5.74
N ASP A 240 6.61 15.58 7.01
CA ASP A 240 5.51 15.18 7.89
C ASP A 240 4.21 15.88 7.49
N ARG A 241 4.26 17.16 7.07
CA ARG A 241 3.06 17.91 6.67
C ARG A 241 2.38 17.32 5.44
N GLU A 242 3.12 16.88 4.43
CA GLU A 242 2.54 16.29 3.21
C GLU A 242 1.88 14.93 3.49
N GLN A 243 2.55 14.08 4.27
CA GLN A 243 1.98 12.81 4.73
C GLN A 243 0.74 13.02 5.60
N PHE A 244 0.78 14.05 6.46
CA PHE A 244 -0.33 14.45 7.31
C PHE A 244 -1.53 14.93 6.49
N VAL A 245 -1.31 15.79 5.49
CA VAL A 245 -2.36 16.26 4.55
C VAL A 245 -3.01 15.09 3.82
N GLU A 246 -2.23 14.12 3.33
CA GLU A 246 -2.80 12.93 2.66
C GLU A 246 -3.61 12.04 3.62
N GLN A 247 -3.22 11.94 4.88
CA GLN A 247 -4.03 11.24 5.91
C GLN A 247 -5.32 11.98 6.22
N VAL A 248 -5.28 13.31 6.33
CA VAL A 248 -6.47 14.16 6.51
C VAL A 248 -7.41 14.02 5.32
N LYS A 249 -6.89 14.02 4.09
CA LYS A 249 -7.65 13.75 2.87
C LYS A 249 -8.30 12.37 2.86
N ALA A 250 -7.56 11.33 3.27
CA ALA A 250 -8.08 9.97 3.36
C ALA A 250 -9.20 9.85 4.42
N ALA A 251 -9.05 10.55 5.56
CA ALA A 251 -10.04 10.60 6.63
C ALA A 251 -11.30 11.38 6.22
N LEU A 252 -11.16 12.54 5.57
CA LEU A 252 -12.28 13.32 5.03
C LEU A 252 -13.05 12.54 3.95
N ARG A 253 -12.34 11.82 3.06
CA ARG A 253 -12.98 10.96 2.06
C ARG A 253 -13.82 9.84 2.68
N HIS A 254 -13.36 9.28 3.81
CA HIS A 254 -14.05 8.22 4.54
C HIS A 254 -14.74 8.73 5.82
N TYR A 255 -15.18 10.00 5.81
CA TYR A 255 -15.75 10.67 6.99
C TYR A 255 -16.93 9.90 7.60
N TRP A 256 -17.72 9.19 6.77
CA TRP A 256 -18.89 8.42 7.21
C TRP A 256 -18.61 6.92 7.44
N GLY A 257 -17.35 6.51 7.45
CA GLY A 257 -16.93 5.12 7.66
C GLY A 257 -16.02 4.61 6.55
N GLY A 258 -14.95 3.92 6.94
CA GLY A 258 -13.95 3.35 6.04
C GLY A 258 -12.55 3.33 6.67
N PRO A 259 -11.58 2.64 6.04
CA PRO A 259 -10.24 2.44 6.59
C PRO A 259 -9.48 3.76 6.81
N GLY A 260 -9.76 4.80 6.02
CA GLY A 260 -9.14 6.12 6.19
C GLY A 260 -9.51 6.84 7.48
N LEU A 261 -10.56 6.41 8.19
CA LEU A 261 -10.97 6.95 9.49
C LEU A 261 -10.59 5.99 10.64
N THR A 262 -10.71 4.67 10.42
CA THR A 262 -10.51 3.65 11.47
C THR A 262 -9.07 3.15 11.60
N LYS A 263 -8.26 3.25 10.54
CA LYS A 263 -6.85 2.82 10.53
C LYS A 263 -5.90 4.00 10.30
N SER A 264 -6.33 5.21 10.64
CA SER A 264 -5.56 6.43 10.41
C SER A 264 -4.59 6.69 11.56
N ARG A 265 -3.38 7.17 11.24
CA ARG A 265 -2.44 7.70 12.24
C ARG A 265 -2.96 8.96 12.95
N LEU A 266 -3.99 9.59 12.41
CA LEU A 266 -4.69 10.69 13.08
C LEU A 266 -5.34 10.25 14.39
N LEU A 267 -5.57 8.95 14.61
CA LEU A 267 -6.09 8.42 15.88
C LEU A 267 -5.07 8.56 17.03
N ASP A 268 -3.77 8.61 16.71
CA ASP A 268 -2.71 8.75 17.69
C ASP A 268 -2.50 10.20 18.12
N LEU A 269 -3.18 11.18 17.50
CA LEU A 269 -3.09 12.58 17.89
C LEU A 269 -3.57 12.80 19.33
N ASN A 270 -2.87 13.65 20.08
CA ASN A 270 -3.24 13.93 21.47
C ASN A 270 -4.61 14.60 21.54
N VAL A 271 -4.95 15.46 20.57
CA VAL A 271 -6.28 16.10 20.46
C VAL A 271 -7.39 15.07 20.30
N VAL A 272 -7.16 14.00 19.53
CA VAL A 272 -8.15 12.94 19.30
C VAL A 272 -8.29 12.07 20.54
N ARG A 273 -7.18 11.75 21.21
CA ARG A 273 -7.19 11.03 22.49
C ARG A 273 -7.93 11.81 23.58
N ALA A 274 -7.74 13.12 23.63
CA ALA A 274 -8.46 13.99 24.56
C ALA A 274 -9.96 14.12 24.24
N ALA A 275 -10.38 13.90 22.99
CA ALA A 275 -11.78 13.87 22.58
C ALA A 275 -12.49 12.50 22.79
N LEU A 276 -11.77 11.45 23.19
CA LEU A 276 -12.34 10.13 23.48
C LEU A 276 -13.44 10.12 24.56
N PRO A 277 -13.25 10.75 25.75
CA PRO A 277 -14.24 10.68 26.82
C PRO A 277 -15.58 11.32 26.43
N GLU A 278 -15.57 12.33 25.56
CA GLU A 278 -16.78 13.01 25.05
C GLU A 278 -17.53 12.19 23.98
N ASN A 279 -16.90 11.15 23.42
CA ASN A 279 -17.37 10.42 22.24
C ASN A 279 -17.53 8.91 22.49
N ASP A 280 -18.05 8.54 23.65
CA ASP A 280 -18.32 7.14 24.04
C ASP A 280 -17.07 6.24 24.01
N ASN A 281 -15.86 6.81 24.16
CA ASN A 281 -14.58 6.12 24.00
C ASN A 281 -14.39 5.44 22.62
N ASN A 282 -15.11 5.89 21.59
CA ASN A 282 -14.96 5.37 20.24
C ASN A 282 -13.95 6.24 19.45
N PRO A 283 -12.79 5.69 19.03
CA PRO A 283 -11.74 6.47 18.36
C PRO A 283 -12.20 7.06 17.02
N ALA A 284 -13.04 6.34 16.27
CA ALA A 284 -13.59 6.84 15.01
C ALA A 284 -14.64 7.95 15.23
N LYS A 285 -15.36 7.95 16.36
CA LYS A 285 -16.29 9.03 16.73
C LYS A 285 -15.53 10.26 17.23
N ALA A 286 -14.48 10.05 18.03
CA ALA A 286 -13.58 11.11 18.48
C ALA A 286 -12.89 11.82 17.30
N LEU A 287 -12.27 11.07 16.38
CA LEU A 287 -11.63 11.66 15.20
C LEU A 287 -12.62 12.45 14.32
N ARG A 288 -13.85 11.95 14.13
CA ARG A 288 -14.89 12.71 13.41
C ARG A 288 -15.23 14.02 14.11
N SER A 289 -15.36 14.00 15.43
CA SER A 289 -15.65 15.22 16.19
C SER A 289 -14.53 16.26 16.04
N VAL A 290 -13.27 15.82 16.04
CA VAL A 290 -12.10 16.69 15.85
C VAL A 290 -12.00 17.22 14.42
N LEU A 291 -12.22 16.38 13.41
CA LEU A 291 -12.30 16.81 12.01
C LEU A 291 -13.42 17.83 11.79
N LEU A 292 -14.58 17.62 12.40
CA LEU A 292 -15.69 18.56 12.32
C LEU A 292 -15.33 19.90 12.96
N ARG A 293 -14.68 19.90 14.13
CA ARG A 293 -14.17 21.12 14.78
C ARG A 293 -13.15 21.84 13.90
N ALA A 294 -12.24 21.10 13.25
CA ALA A 294 -11.26 21.67 12.32
C ALA A 294 -11.94 22.31 11.09
N ILE A 295 -12.98 21.69 10.54
CA ILE A 295 -13.79 22.28 9.46
C ILE A 295 -14.51 23.54 9.94
N GLN A 296 -15.06 23.55 11.16
CA GLN A 296 -15.74 24.73 11.71
C GLN A 296 -14.77 25.90 11.96
N LYS A 297 -13.49 25.64 12.27
CA LYS A 297 -12.46 26.69 12.37
C LYS A 297 -12.25 27.43 11.04
N GLN A 298 -12.58 26.79 9.91
CA GLN A 298 -12.50 27.38 8.57
C GLN A 298 -13.74 28.19 8.17
N ARG A 299 -14.69 28.40 9.10
CA ARG A 299 -15.90 29.17 8.87
C ARG A 299 -15.60 30.68 8.92
N PRO A 300 -15.87 31.46 7.85
CA PRO A 300 -15.76 32.91 7.89
C PRO A 300 -16.86 33.56 8.74
N GLU A 301 -16.61 34.79 9.18
CA GLU A 301 -17.63 35.62 9.82
C GLU A 301 -18.68 36.11 8.80
N GLY A 302 -19.94 36.22 9.23
CA GLY A 302 -21.06 36.74 8.43
C GLY A 302 -22.09 35.69 7.99
N GLU A 303 -22.96 36.09 7.06
CA GLU A 303 -24.00 35.23 6.49
C GLU A 303 -23.45 34.30 5.42
N ARG A 304 -23.93 33.06 5.40
CA ARG A 304 -23.48 32.04 4.45
C ARG A 304 -23.83 32.41 3.02
N ARG A 305 -22.80 32.63 2.19
CA ARG A 305 -22.95 32.92 0.76
C ARG A 305 -22.31 31.81 -0.08
N MET A 306 -23.09 31.19 -0.97
CA MET A 306 -22.60 30.10 -1.83
C MET A 306 -21.52 30.56 -2.82
N THR A 307 -21.64 31.78 -3.33
CA THR A 307 -20.80 32.36 -4.39
C THR A 307 -19.70 33.28 -3.87
N SER A 308 -19.64 33.53 -2.56
CA SER A 308 -18.61 34.39 -1.98
C SER A 308 -17.26 33.66 -1.96
N PRO A 309 -16.16 34.33 -2.37
CA PRO A 309 -14.82 33.75 -2.31
C PRO A 309 -14.41 33.36 -0.88
N GLU A 310 -14.83 34.13 0.13
CA GLU A 310 -14.52 33.88 1.55
C GLU A 310 -15.14 32.56 2.03
N TRP A 311 -16.37 32.27 1.60
CA TRP A 311 -17.12 31.07 1.99
C TRP A 311 -16.79 29.84 1.14
N THR A 312 -16.03 30.02 0.06
CA THR A 312 -15.80 28.96 -0.92
C THR A 312 -15.09 27.74 -0.30
N ILE A 313 -14.09 27.95 0.56
CA ILE A 313 -13.36 26.86 1.23
C ILE A 313 -14.30 26.05 2.13
N TYR A 314 -15.03 26.72 3.02
CA TYR A 314 -15.99 26.09 3.93
C TYR A 314 -17.11 25.36 3.18
N ASN A 315 -17.71 26.01 2.18
CA ASN A 315 -18.77 25.40 1.37
C ASN A 315 -18.29 24.15 0.63
N ILE A 316 -17.05 24.14 0.11
CA ILE A 316 -16.48 22.95 -0.52
C ILE A 316 -16.33 21.82 0.52
N LEU A 317 -15.83 22.10 1.72
CA LEU A 317 -15.65 21.09 2.77
C LEU A 317 -16.98 20.45 3.17
N GLU A 318 -17.97 21.28 3.46
CA GLU A 318 -19.30 20.83 3.88
C GLU A 318 -19.99 20.04 2.76
N MET A 319 -20.05 20.59 1.54
CA MET A 319 -20.71 19.92 0.43
C MET A 319 -20.03 18.60 0.04
N ARG A 320 -18.69 18.56 0.04
CA ARG A 320 -17.95 17.39 -0.45
C ARG A 320 -17.83 16.29 0.58
N PHE A 321 -17.63 16.63 1.85
CA PHE A 321 -17.27 15.66 2.88
C PHE A 321 -18.39 15.41 3.90
N ILE A 322 -19.16 16.45 4.26
CA ILE A 322 -20.28 16.32 5.20
C ILE A 322 -21.53 15.85 4.46
N ASP A 323 -21.99 16.60 3.46
CA ASP A 323 -23.23 16.33 2.70
C ASP A 323 -23.09 15.21 1.65
N LYS A 324 -21.85 14.77 1.33
CA LYS A 324 -21.54 13.80 0.25
C LYS A 324 -22.06 14.18 -1.15
N ARG A 325 -22.16 15.48 -1.47
CA ARG A 325 -22.64 15.92 -2.79
C ARG A 325 -21.63 15.60 -3.89
N SER A 326 -22.15 15.36 -5.10
CA SER A 326 -21.30 15.10 -6.27
C SER A 326 -20.50 16.34 -6.67
N VAL A 327 -19.37 16.13 -7.34
CA VAL A 327 -18.52 17.23 -7.86
C VAL A 327 -19.34 18.20 -8.72
N ARG A 328 -20.23 17.65 -9.55
CA ARG A 328 -21.10 18.43 -10.46
C ARG A 328 -22.09 19.30 -9.69
N ASP A 329 -22.66 18.78 -8.60
CA ASP A 329 -23.61 19.53 -7.78
C ASP A 329 -22.91 20.64 -7.00
N SER A 330 -21.71 20.37 -6.48
CA SER A 330 -20.86 21.39 -5.82
C SER A 330 -20.47 22.51 -6.78
N VAL A 331 -20.04 22.17 -8.00
CA VAL A 331 -19.74 23.12 -9.07
C VAL A 331 -20.94 24.03 -9.37
N ARG A 332 -22.13 23.45 -9.50
CA ARG A 332 -23.37 24.21 -9.76
C ARG A 332 -23.73 25.14 -8.61
N ALA A 333 -23.63 24.67 -7.37
CA ALA A 333 -24.02 25.47 -6.20
C ALA A 333 -23.06 26.65 -5.94
N ILE A 334 -21.75 26.43 -6.12
CA ILE A 334 -20.70 27.43 -5.85
C ILE A 334 -20.42 28.31 -7.09
N ALA A 335 -20.95 27.92 -8.25
CA ALA A 335 -20.76 28.59 -9.54
C ALA A 335 -19.28 28.66 -9.98
N VAL A 336 -18.55 27.55 -9.84
CA VAL A 336 -17.12 27.42 -10.23
C VAL A 336 -16.94 26.33 -11.28
N SER A 337 -15.87 26.38 -12.09
CA SER A 337 -15.56 25.31 -13.04
C SER A 337 -15.07 24.03 -12.35
N GLU A 338 -15.23 22.85 -12.97
CA GLU A 338 -14.74 21.58 -12.42
C GLU A 338 -13.22 21.61 -12.10
N PRO A 339 -12.33 22.10 -12.98
CA PRO A 339 -10.90 22.20 -12.66
C PRO A 339 -10.61 23.15 -11.49
N ASP A 340 -11.36 24.24 -11.37
CA ASP A 340 -11.22 25.21 -10.27
C ASP A 340 -11.69 24.62 -8.94
N LEU A 341 -12.77 23.81 -8.96
CA LEU A 341 -13.22 23.07 -7.77
C LEU A 341 -12.12 22.15 -7.24
N TYR A 342 -11.43 21.39 -8.10
CA TYR A 342 -10.35 20.50 -7.65
C TYR A 342 -9.19 21.27 -7.00
N ARG A 343 -8.83 22.45 -7.54
CA ARG A 343 -7.79 23.31 -6.97
C ARG A 343 -8.20 23.82 -5.60
N LYS A 344 -9.42 24.38 -5.49
CA LYS A 344 -9.96 24.90 -4.23
C LYS A 344 -10.21 23.81 -3.20
N GLN A 345 -10.57 22.60 -3.63
CA GLN A 345 -10.68 21.43 -2.76
C GLN A 345 -9.32 21.06 -2.15
N ARG A 346 -8.21 21.15 -2.91
CA ARG A 346 -6.88 20.91 -2.36
C ARG A 346 -6.52 21.94 -1.28
N VAL A 347 -6.72 23.22 -1.58
CA VAL A 347 -6.52 24.31 -0.61
C VAL A 347 -7.39 24.12 0.64
N ALA A 348 -8.63 23.66 0.47
CA ALA A 348 -9.53 23.41 1.58
C ALA A 348 -9.08 22.26 2.48
N ILE A 349 -8.53 21.18 1.90
CA ILE A 349 -7.95 20.07 2.66
C ILE A 349 -6.70 20.54 3.41
N ASP A 350 -5.82 21.32 2.75
CA ASP A 350 -4.62 21.89 3.37
C ASP A 350 -4.99 22.76 4.58
N ALA A 351 -6.03 23.60 4.45
CA ALA A 351 -6.53 24.42 5.56
C ALA A 351 -7.04 23.59 6.74
N VAL A 352 -7.74 22.48 6.50
CA VAL A 352 -8.16 21.56 7.58
C VAL A 352 -6.97 20.89 8.25
N ALA A 353 -5.94 20.51 7.47
CA ALA A 353 -4.71 19.96 8.02
C ALA A 353 -3.99 20.99 8.91
N ASP A 354 -3.85 22.23 8.47
CA ASP A 354 -3.25 23.29 9.28
C ASP A 354 -4.05 23.54 10.58
N ALA A 355 -5.38 23.55 10.49
CA ALA A 355 -6.24 23.67 11.68
C ALA A 355 -6.05 22.52 12.68
N LEU A 356 -5.89 21.28 12.21
CA LEU A 356 -5.61 20.13 13.07
C LEU A 356 -4.22 20.20 13.68
N PHE A 357 -3.23 20.68 12.92
CA PHE A 357 -1.87 20.86 13.42
C PHE A 357 -1.80 21.92 14.52
N ASP A 358 -2.51 23.04 14.34
CA ASP A 358 -2.67 24.07 15.39
C ASP A 358 -3.33 23.50 16.65
N MET A 359 -4.38 22.70 16.49
CA MET A 359 -5.06 22.04 17.61
C MET A 359 -4.11 21.10 18.36
N GLU A 360 -3.25 20.36 17.65
CA GLU A 360 -2.28 19.46 18.24
C GLU A 360 -1.18 20.22 19.00
N GLN A 361 -0.71 21.35 18.48
CA GLN A 361 0.27 22.20 19.17
C GLN A 361 -0.30 22.86 20.43
N THR A 362 -1.55 23.33 20.36
CA THR A 362 -2.18 24.05 21.48
C THR A 362 -2.70 23.08 22.54
N GLN A 363 -2.90 21.80 22.19
CA GLN A 363 -3.60 20.76 22.99
C GLN A 363 -4.98 21.19 23.49
N GLU A 364 -5.52 22.27 22.94
CA GLU A 364 -6.74 22.91 23.39
C GLU A 364 -7.86 22.42 22.49
N LEU A 365 -8.77 21.62 23.06
CA LEU A 365 -10.00 21.27 22.37
C LEU A 365 -10.89 22.51 22.37
N PRO A 366 -11.27 23.06 21.20
CA PRO A 366 -12.30 24.08 21.19
C PRO A 366 -13.59 23.50 21.77
N PRO A 367 -14.39 24.32 22.48
CA PRO A 367 -15.57 23.84 23.20
C PRO A 367 -16.50 23.08 22.27
N PRO A 368 -17.19 22.03 22.77
CA PRO A 368 -18.10 21.24 21.97
C PRO A 368 -19.15 22.15 21.33
N SER A 369 -19.33 21.97 20.02
CA SER A 369 -20.40 22.61 19.27
C SER A 369 -21.74 22.04 19.75
N ASN A 370 -22.38 22.72 20.70
CA ASN A 370 -23.80 22.52 20.96
C ASN A 370 -24.58 22.84 19.67
N GLY A 371 -25.13 21.81 19.03
CA GLY A 371 -26.12 21.97 17.99
C GLY A 371 -27.41 22.51 18.61
N GLN A 372 -27.54 23.83 18.67
CA GLN A 372 -28.80 24.54 18.93
C GLN A 372 -28.64 26.02 18.58
N ASN A 373 -28.69 26.34 17.27
CA ASN A 373 -29.42 27.53 16.87
C ASN A 373 -30.90 27.12 16.84
N ALA A 374 -31.55 27.21 17.99
CA ALA A 374 -32.98 27.46 17.99
C ALA A 374 -33.19 28.84 17.32
N PRO A 375 -34.15 29.00 16.39
CA PRO A 375 -34.55 30.34 16.00
C PRO A 375 -35.15 31.00 17.25
N ASP A 376 -34.56 32.14 17.57
CA ASP A 376 -35.09 33.13 18.49
C ASP A 376 -36.55 33.43 18.11
N ALA A 377 -37.47 32.99 18.97
CA ALA A 377 -38.87 33.37 18.95
C ALA A 377 -39.21 33.91 20.35
N ALA A 378 -38.59 35.03 20.70
CA ALA A 378 -39.23 36.04 21.54
C ALA A 378 -40.31 36.72 20.68
N HIS A 379 -41.59 36.56 21.02
CA HIS A 379 -42.35 37.55 21.77
C HIS A 379 -42.34 38.92 21.09
N ASP A 380 -43.41 39.20 20.34
CA ASP A 380 -44.09 40.48 20.44
C ASP A 380 -45.58 40.18 20.64
N GLU A 381 -46.07 40.52 21.83
CA GLU A 381 -47.45 40.85 22.12
C GLU A 381 -47.70 42.26 21.55
N GLU A 382 -48.63 42.40 20.60
CA GLU A 382 -49.73 43.39 20.63
C GLU A 382 -50.77 43.09 19.54
#